data_AF-A0A951Q5Z8-F1
#
_entry.id   AF-A0A951Q5Z8-F1
#
_cell.length_a   1.000
_cell.length_b   1.000
_cell.length_c   1.000
_cell.angle_alpha   90.00
_cell.angle_beta   90.00
_cell.angle_gamma   90.00
#
_symmetry.space_group_name_H-M   'P 1'
#
loop_
_entity.id
_entity.type
_entity.pdbx_description
1 polymer ?
#
loop_
_entity_poly.entity_id
_entity_poly.type
_entity_poly.pdbx_seq_one_letter_code
_entity_poly.pdbx_strand_id
1 'polypeptide(L)'
;MYNDELEARNLSLEQLFLDPNNPRFSSERDKPTSENKIPDQKIQERTLKKMIESFGVKEVRDSILRNGFLPMDRIVVRPINGHGDKYVVVEGNRRLSALKDLHRLIEDGEISEEGIDEEYLNRLQSSTQEVEVLLYKGNSNDISWRLQGIRHISGIKEWSPAQQAILVARLVDEGKSFTEVSKKIARS
;
A
#
# COMPACT_ATOMS: atom_id res chain seq x y z
N MET A 1 11.15 -20.44 7.25
CA MET A 1 10.10 -20.89 8.18
C MET A 1 9.42 -19.66 8.80
N TYR A 2 8.84 -18.79 7.96
CA TYR A 2 8.25 -17.49 8.37
C TYR A 2 6.80 -17.29 7.89
N ASN A 3 6.27 -18.24 7.12
CA ASN A 3 4.87 -18.19 6.65
C ASN A 3 3.87 -18.29 7.82
N ASP A 4 4.30 -18.77 8.99
CA ASP A 4 3.41 -18.94 10.15
C ASP A 4 3.23 -17.65 10.97
N GLU A 5 4.02 -16.60 10.69
CA GLU A 5 3.92 -15.30 11.40
C GLU A 5 3.12 -14.24 10.63
N LEU A 6 2.69 -14.53 9.40
CA LEU A 6 1.92 -13.62 8.55
C LEU A 6 0.53 -14.20 8.27
N GLU A 7 -0.51 -13.44 8.61
CA GLU A 7 -1.90 -13.82 8.36
C GLU A 7 -2.53 -12.83 7.39
N ALA A 8 -3.14 -13.31 6.31
CA ALA A 8 -3.94 -12.46 5.43
C ALA A 8 -5.20 -11.99 6.15
N ARG A 9 -5.48 -10.68 6.12
CA ARG A 9 -6.71 -10.08 6.66
C ARG A 9 -7.20 -8.96 5.76
N ASN A 10 -8.51 -8.84 5.60
CA ASN A 10 -9.12 -7.65 5.04
C ASN A 10 -9.32 -6.63 6.16
N LEU A 11 -8.76 -5.44 5.98
CA LEU A 11 -8.88 -4.34 6.93
C LEU A 11 -9.32 -3.07 6.19
N SER A 12 -10.12 -2.25 6.86
CA SER A 12 -10.50 -0.93 6.36
C SER A 12 -9.30 0.01 6.33
N LEU A 13 -9.22 0.89 5.33
CA LEU A 13 -8.19 1.94 5.25
C LEU A 13 -8.13 2.82 6.51
N GLU A 14 -9.23 2.97 7.23
CA GLU A 14 -9.30 3.74 8.48
C GLU A 14 -8.55 3.06 9.64
N GLN A 15 -8.45 1.73 9.61
CA GLN A 15 -7.70 0.94 10.59
C GLN A 15 -6.20 0.96 10.33
N LEU A 16 -5.78 1.41 9.14
CA LEU A 16 -4.40 1.37 8.66
C LEU A 16 -3.71 2.74 8.80
N PHE A 17 -2.56 2.74 9.46
CA PHE A 17 -1.76 3.93 9.74
C PHE A 17 -0.39 3.84 9.09
N LEU A 18 0.07 4.97 8.54
CA LEU A 18 1.43 5.11 8.03
C LEU A 18 2.42 5.06 9.19
N ASP A 19 3.58 4.45 8.95
CA ASP A 19 4.67 4.47 9.92
C ASP A 19 5.51 5.74 9.78
N PRO A 20 5.42 6.70 10.73
CA PRO A 20 6.21 7.94 10.70
C PRO A 20 7.70 7.70 10.99
N ASN A 21 8.05 6.54 11.53
CA ASN A 21 9.42 6.17 11.92
C ASN A 21 10.09 5.28 10.88
N ASN A 22 9.49 5.11 9.70
CA ASN A 22 10.06 4.23 8.70
C ASN A 22 11.47 4.69 8.35
N PRO A 23 12.50 3.84 8.52
CA PRO A 23 13.90 4.25 8.39
C PRO A 23 14.26 4.73 6.98
N ARG A 24 13.48 4.34 5.96
CA ARG A 24 13.68 4.83 4.58
C ARG A 24 13.31 6.30 4.42
N PHE A 25 12.53 6.86 5.33
CA PHE A 25 11.95 8.19 5.23
C PHE A 25 12.31 9.09 6.41
N SER A 26 12.73 8.53 7.55
CA SER A 26 13.26 9.29 8.68
C SER A 26 14.62 9.90 8.31
N SER A 27 14.77 11.20 8.53
CA SER A 27 16.08 11.84 8.52
C SER A 27 16.79 11.63 9.85
N GLU A 28 18.12 11.72 9.89
CA GLU A 28 18.89 11.64 11.14
C GLU A 28 18.49 12.69 12.19
N ARG A 29 17.78 13.76 11.77
CA ARG A 29 17.29 14.84 12.63
C ARG A 29 15.89 14.59 13.18
N ASP A 30 15.17 13.60 12.66
CA ASP A 30 13.80 13.31 13.08
C ASP A 30 13.81 12.59 14.44
N LYS A 31 13.13 13.18 15.43
CA LYS A 31 12.86 12.47 16.68
C LYS A 31 11.84 11.36 16.41
N PRO A 32 12.09 10.13 16.90
CA PRO A 32 11.15 9.04 16.71
C PRO A 32 9.81 9.38 17.37
N THR A 33 8.74 9.10 16.64
CA THR A 33 7.36 9.22 17.10
C THR A 33 7.05 8.05 18.02
N SER A 34 6.57 8.34 19.23
CA SER A 34 6.09 7.30 20.15
C SER A 34 4.94 6.51 19.53
N GLU A 35 4.89 5.21 19.83
CA GLU A 35 3.85 4.31 19.32
C GLU A 35 2.42 4.83 19.59
N ASN A 36 2.18 5.39 20.77
CA ASN A 36 0.88 5.95 21.15
C ASN A 36 0.44 7.16 20.31
N LYS A 37 1.39 7.80 19.64
CA LYS A 37 1.15 8.98 18.80
C LYS A 37 1.03 8.62 17.32
N ILE A 38 1.28 7.37 16.93
CA ILE A 38 1.14 6.96 15.52
C ILE A 38 -0.27 7.24 15.00
N PRO A 39 -1.36 6.94 15.74
CA PRO A 39 -2.71 7.21 15.26
C PRO A 39 -3.16 8.67 15.31
N ASP A 40 -2.32 9.59 15.79
CA ASP A 40 -2.65 11.02 15.85
C ASP A 40 -2.82 11.58 14.43
N GLN A 41 -3.92 12.29 14.21
CA GLN A 41 -4.28 12.82 12.90
C GLN A 41 -3.21 13.75 12.32
N LYS A 42 -2.65 14.66 13.12
CA LYS A 42 -1.62 15.61 12.64
C LYS A 42 -0.34 14.88 12.24
N ILE A 43 0.00 13.81 12.96
CA ILE A 43 1.13 12.94 12.62
C ILE A 43 0.89 12.20 11.31
N GLN A 44 -0.31 11.66 11.10
CA GLN A 44 -0.65 10.96 9.86
C GLN A 44 -0.67 11.92 8.66
N GLU A 45 -1.26 13.11 8.78
CA GLU A 45 -1.26 14.15 7.74
C GLU A 45 0.16 14.57 7.38
N ARG A 46 1.01 14.85 8.38
CA ARG A 46 2.42 15.20 8.16
C ARG A 46 3.17 14.08 7.46
N THR A 47 2.95 12.84 7.88
CA THR A 47 3.59 11.66 7.30
C THR A 47 3.15 11.48 5.84
N LEU A 48 1.85 11.56 5.56
CA LEU A 48 1.31 11.45 4.22
C LEU A 48 1.84 12.54 3.29
N LYS A 49 1.85 13.80 3.73
CA LYS A 49 2.41 14.91 2.95
C LYS A 49 3.88 14.66 2.58
N LYS A 50 4.71 14.28 3.56
CA LYS A 50 6.12 13.93 3.33
C LYS A 50 6.27 12.77 2.35
N MET A 51 5.40 11.75 2.45
CA MET A 51 5.35 10.62 1.52
C MET A 51 5.05 11.05 0.09
N ILE A 52 4.06 11.92 -0.10
CA ILE A 52 3.66 12.47 -1.40
C ILE A 52 4.78 13.29 -2.04
N GLU A 53 5.43 14.16 -1.26
CA GLU A 53 6.42 15.10 -1.77
C GLU A 53 7.76 14.46 -2.11
N SER A 54 8.18 13.41 -1.38
CA SER A 54 9.57 12.93 -1.43
C SER A 54 9.75 11.47 -1.83
N PHE A 55 8.69 10.66 -1.91
CA PHE A 55 8.82 9.21 -2.03
C PHE A 55 8.02 8.60 -3.19
N GLY A 56 7.80 9.37 -4.25
CA GLY A 56 7.21 8.89 -5.50
C GLY A 56 5.87 8.17 -5.28
N VAL A 57 5.02 8.75 -4.44
CA VAL A 57 3.66 8.23 -4.18
C VAL A 57 2.73 8.56 -5.33
N LYS A 58 2.95 9.68 -6.03
CA LYS A 58 2.13 10.10 -7.17
C LYS A 58 2.16 9.04 -8.28
N GLU A 59 3.31 8.48 -8.61
CA GLU A 59 3.42 7.44 -9.63
C GLU A 59 2.66 6.17 -9.26
N VAL A 60 2.69 5.78 -7.97
CA VAL A 60 1.94 4.62 -7.46
C VAL A 60 0.45 4.90 -7.51
N ARG A 61 0.02 6.08 -7.07
CA ARG A 61 -1.37 6.53 -7.09
C ARG A 61 -1.92 6.55 -8.51
N ASP A 62 -1.20 7.16 -9.46
CA ASP A 62 -1.64 7.24 -10.85
C ASP A 62 -1.67 5.85 -11.52
N SER A 63 -0.82 4.92 -11.06
CA SER A 63 -0.91 3.52 -11.47
C SER A 63 -2.17 2.85 -10.94
N ILE A 64 -2.53 3.08 -9.68
CA ILE A 64 -3.77 2.55 -9.07
C ILE A 64 -4.98 3.15 -9.79
N LEU A 65 -4.98 4.46 -10.05
CA LEU A 65 -6.05 5.15 -10.74
C LEU A 65 -6.32 4.59 -12.15
N ARG A 66 -5.29 4.13 -12.87
CA ARG A 66 -5.43 3.59 -14.24
C ARG A 66 -5.61 2.07 -14.34
N ASN A 67 -5.29 1.33 -13.27
CA ASN A 67 -5.22 -0.13 -13.31
C ASN A 67 -5.95 -0.82 -12.16
N GLY A 68 -6.53 -0.06 -11.22
CA GLY A 68 -7.01 -0.57 -9.95
C GLY A 68 -5.88 -0.91 -8.97
N PHE A 69 -6.26 -1.21 -7.73
CA PHE A 69 -5.35 -1.75 -6.72
C PHE A 69 -5.21 -3.26 -6.92
N LEU A 70 -3.99 -3.73 -7.19
CA LEU A 70 -3.79 -5.12 -7.56
C LEU A 70 -3.65 -6.00 -6.31
N PRO A 71 -4.18 -7.24 -6.29
CA PRO A 71 -4.03 -8.17 -5.16
C PRO A 71 -2.57 -8.47 -4.75
N MET A 72 -1.63 -8.18 -5.66
CA MET A 72 -0.20 -8.38 -5.45
C MET A 72 0.46 -7.20 -4.72
N ASP A 73 -0.27 -6.10 -4.54
CA ASP A 73 0.13 -4.91 -3.79
C ASP A 73 0.00 -5.12 -2.26
N ARG A 74 0.45 -6.28 -1.75
CA ARG A 74 0.34 -6.66 -0.34
C ARG A 74 1.01 -5.66 0.60
N ILE A 75 0.23 -5.04 1.48
CA ILE A 75 0.72 -4.20 2.57
C ILE A 75 0.95 -5.11 3.78
N VAL A 76 2.10 -4.99 4.44
CA VAL A 76 2.36 -5.70 5.70
C VAL A 76 2.19 -4.75 6.86
N VAL A 77 1.40 -5.16 7.84
CA VAL A 77 1.08 -4.36 9.02
C VAL A 77 1.32 -5.14 10.30
N ARG A 78 1.41 -4.40 11.41
CA ARG A 78 1.38 -4.96 12.76
C ARG A 78 0.38 -4.18 13.61
N PRO A 79 -0.14 -4.76 14.70
CA PRO A 79 -0.96 -4.00 15.65
C PRO A 79 -0.18 -2.82 16.23
N ILE A 80 -0.90 -1.75 16.57
CA ILE A 80 -0.37 -0.62 17.35
C ILE A 80 -0.64 -0.93 18.83
N ASN A 81 0.41 -1.04 19.64
CA ASN A 81 0.28 -1.42 21.04
C ASN A 81 -0.60 -0.43 21.82
N GLY A 82 -1.63 -0.94 22.50
CA GLY A 82 -2.56 -0.12 23.29
C GLY A 82 -3.66 0.58 22.47
N HIS A 83 -3.80 0.30 21.17
CA HIS A 83 -4.75 0.97 20.28
C HIS A 83 -5.78 0.05 19.62
N GLY A 84 -5.97 -1.18 20.14
CA GLY A 84 -7.01 -2.12 19.68
C GLY A 84 -6.89 -2.47 18.20
N ASP A 85 -7.97 -2.30 17.44
CA ASP A 85 -8.09 -2.62 16.00
C ASP A 85 -7.39 -1.61 15.07
N LYS A 86 -6.27 -1.04 15.51
CA LYS A 86 -5.43 -0.13 14.72
C LYS A 86 -4.10 -0.77 14.40
N TYR A 87 -3.67 -0.59 13.16
CA TYR A 87 -2.51 -1.26 12.61
C TYR A 87 -1.58 -0.26 11.94
N VAL A 88 -0.28 -0.41 12.18
CA VAL A 88 0.74 0.42 11.53
C VAL A 88 1.45 -0.39 10.46
N VAL A 89 1.68 0.27 9.33
CA VAL A 89 2.38 -0.31 8.20
C VAL A 89 3.84 -0.55 8.54
N VAL A 90 4.28 -1.79 8.36
CA VAL A 90 5.70 -2.14 8.38
C VAL A 90 6.28 -2.03 6.98
N GLU A 91 5.51 -2.47 5.99
CA GLU A 91 5.93 -2.60 4.62
C GLU A 91 4.79 -2.17 3.69
N GLY A 92 5.10 -1.28 2.73
CA GLY A 92 4.11 -0.77 1.81
C GLY A 92 3.61 0.63 2.14
N ASN A 93 4.35 1.41 2.93
CA ASN A 93 4.00 2.80 3.24
C ASN A 93 3.66 3.62 1.99
N ARG A 94 4.44 3.48 0.90
CA ARG A 94 4.14 4.17 -0.38
C ARG A 94 2.78 3.78 -0.97
N ARG A 95 2.40 2.49 -0.87
CA ARG A 95 1.12 1.97 -1.37
C ARG A 95 -0.04 2.45 -0.51
N LEU A 96 0.08 2.38 0.82
CA LEU A 96 -0.94 2.93 1.72
C LEU A 96 -1.08 4.45 1.54
N SER A 97 0.03 5.18 1.39
CA SER A 97 0.00 6.62 1.10
C SER A 97 -0.72 6.91 -0.21
N ALA A 98 -0.47 6.13 -1.26
CA ALA A 98 -1.13 6.29 -2.55
C ALA A 98 -2.64 6.05 -2.45
N LEU A 99 -3.08 5.01 -1.72
CA LEU A 99 -4.50 4.74 -1.47
C LEU A 99 -5.17 5.88 -0.68
N LYS A 100 -4.54 6.33 0.41
CA LYS A 100 -5.09 7.42 1.23
C LYS A 100 -5.17 8.74 0.45
N ASP A 101 -4.14 9.10 -0.33
CA ASP A 101 -4.18 10.30 -1.18
C ASP A 101 -5.23 10.16 -2.28
N LEU A 102 -5.36 8.97 -2.90
CA LEU A 102 -6.37 8.71 -3.91
C LEU A 102 -7.78 8.90 -3.37
N HIS A 103 -8.10 8.31 -2.21
CA HIS A 103 -9.42 8.46 -1.57
C HIS A 103 -9.72 9.93 -1.28
N ARG A 104 -8.77 10.66 -0.69
CA ARG A 104 -8.92 12.10 -0.44
C ARG A 104 -9.21 12.88 -1.73
N LEU A 105 -8.47 12.63 -2.80
CA LEU A 105 -8.66 13.33 -4.08
C LEU A 105 -10.02 13.00 -4.72
N ILE A 106 -10.52 11.78 -4.56
CA ILE A 106 -11.87 11.40 -5.01
C ILE A 106 -12.93 12.16 -4.21
N GLU A 107 -12.82 12.17 -2.88
CA GLU A 107 -13.74 12.87 -1.97
C GLU A 107 -13.76 14.39 -2.20
N ASP A 108 -12.60 14.98 -2.44
CA ASP A 108 -12.44 16.42 -2.71
C ASP A 108 -12.85 16.80 -4.16
N GLY A 109 -13.12 15.82 -5.03
CA GLY A 109 -13.41 16.07 -6.46
C GLY A 109 -12.22 16.61 -7.25
N GLU A 110 -11.00 16.32 -6.82
CA GLU A 110 -9.75 16.83 -7.40
C GLU A 110 -9.20 15.95 -8.54
N ILE A 111 -9.89 14.87 -8.92
CA ILE A 111 -9.51 14.00 -10.03
C ILE A 111 -10.24 14.42 -11.30
N SER A 112 -9.46 14.86 -12.29
CA SER A 112 -9.93 15.16 -13.65
C SER A 112 -8.92 14.56 -14.64
N GLU A 113 -9.20 13.33 -15.09
CA GLU A 113 -8.40 12.61 -16.08
C GLU A 113 -9.34 12.13 -17.20
N GLU A 114 -8.93 12.33 -18.45
CA GLU A 114 -9.75 11.96 -19.62
C GLU A 114 -9.99 10.44 -19.63
N GLY A 115 -11.25 10.04 -19.81
CA GLY A 115 -11.66 8.63 -19.78
C GLY A 115 -11.88 8.04 -18.38
N ILE A 116 -11.79 8.86 -17.33
CA ILE A 116 -12.14 8.48 -15.95
C ILE A 116 -13.39 9.27 -15.54
N ASP A 117 -14.49 8.55 -15.31
CA ASP A 117 -15.75 9.13 -14.87
C ASP A 117 -16.01 8.89 -13.37
N GLU A 118 -17.02 9.58 -12.84
CA GLU A 118 -17.40 9.50 -11.43
C GLU A 118 -17.84 8.07 -11.03
N GLU A 119 -18.47 7.33 -11.94
CA GLU A 119 -18.86 5.94 -11.69
C GLU A 119 -17.64 5.05 -11.48
N TYR A 120 -16.60 5.18 -12.31
CA TYR A 120 -15.33 4.50 -12.14
C TYR A 120 -14.67 4.85 -10.82
N LEU A 121 -14.60 6.15 -10.47
CA LEU A 121 -14.00 6.60 -9.22
C LEU A 121 -14.71 6.03 -8.00
N ASN A 122 -16.05 6.03 -8.00
CA ASN A 122 -16.87 5.45 -6.94
C ASN A 122 -16.63 3.94 -6.79
N ARG A 123 -16.56 3.20 -7.90
CA ARG A 123 -16.24 1.76 -7.88
C ARG A 123 -14.82 1.51 -7.35
N LEU A 124 -13.85 2.30 -7.79
CA LEU A 124 -12.46 2.18 -7.35
C LEU A 124 -12.33 2.45 -5.85
N GLN A 125 -12.91 3.55 -5.36
CA GLN A 125 -12.95 3.91 -3.94
C GLN A 125 -13.61 2.79 -3.12
N SER A 126 -14.80 2.33 -3.53
CA SER A 126 -15.52 1.24 -2.86
C SER A 126 -14.70 -0.05 -2.81
N SER A 127 -14.04 -0.42 -3.92
CA SER A 127 -13.23 -1.63 -4.00
C SER A 127 -11.91 -1.57 -3.20
N THR A 128 -11.52 -0.38 -2.75
CA THR A 128 -10.28 -0.14 -2.00
C THR A 128 -10.51 0.41 -0.61
N GLN A 129 -11.77 0.49 -0.17
CA GLN A 129 -12.13 0.88 1.20
C GLN A 129 -11.64 -0.17 2.21
N GLU A 130 -11.74 -1.45 1.85
CA GLU A 130 -11.09 -2.56 2.52
C GLU A 130 -10.02 -3.16 1.61
N VAL A 131 -8.86 -3.48 2.19
CA VAL A 131 -7.75 -4.08 1.44
C VAL A 131 -7.22 -5.31 2.16
N GLU A 132 -6.83 -6.32 1.38
CA GLU A 132 -6.13 -7.48 1.91
C GLU A 132 -4.69 -7.07 2.32
N VAL A 133 -4.38 -7.23 3.59
CA VAL A 133 -3.06 -7.00 4.17
C VAL A 133 -2.50 -8.28 4.75
N LEU A 134 -1.19 -8.30 4.95
CA LEU A 134 -0.53 -9.32 5.76
C LEU A 134 -0.32 -8.78 7.17
N LEU A 135 -1.06 -9.32 8.14
CA LEU A 135 -0.88 -9.05 9.56
C LEU A 135 0.29 -9.86 10.10
N TYR A 136 1.31 -9.16 10.59
CA TYR A 136 2.40 -9.76 11.34
C TYR A 136 1.99 -10.04 12.80
N LYS A 137 2.09 -11.30 13.20
CA LYS A 137 1.76 -11.79 14.56
C LYS A 137 2.97 -12.13 15.42
N GLY A 138 4.20 -11.93 14.93
CA GLY A 138 5.39 -12.28 15.70
C GLY A 138 5.67 -11.31 16.85
N ASN A 139 6.55 -11.73 17.75
CA ASN A 139 6.81 -11.03 19.03
C ASN A 139 7.80 -9.87 18.95
N SER A 140 8.41 -9.64 17.79
CA SER A 140 9.36 -8.53 17.62
C SER A 140 8.62 -7.28 17.17
N ASN A 141 8.83 -6.14 17.83
CA ASN A 141 8.33 -4.84 17.34
C ASN A 141 9.22 -4.29 16.20
N ASP A 142 10.48 -4.74 16.15
CA ASP A 142 11.47 -4.27 15.18
C ASP A 142 11.60 -5.28 14.03
N ILE A 143 10.58 -5.30 13.18
CA ILE A 143 10.44 -6.26 12.07
C ILE A 143 10.76 -5.60 10.74
N SER A 144 10.76 -4.26 10.70
CA SER A 144 10.86 -3.51 9.45
C SER A 144 12.15 -3.86 8.71
N TRP A 145 13.29 -3.95 9.40
CA TRP A 145 14.55 -4.40 8.80
C TRP A 145 14.54 -5.90 8.41
N ARG A 146 13.92 -6.77 9.23
CA ARG A 146 13.80 -8.21 8.95
C ARG A 146 12.95 -8.49 7.71
N LEU A 147 11.77 -7.88 7.61
CA LEU A 147 10.86 -8.05 6.47
C LEU A 147 11.37 -7.36 5.20
N GLN A 148 12.11 -6.26 5.33
CA GLN A 148 12.80 -5.63 4.20
C GLN A 148 13.93 -6.50 3.63
N GLY A 149 14.67 -7.22 4.49
CA GLY A 149 15.67 -8.22 4.08
C GLY A 149 15.07 -9.52 3.53
N ILE A 150 13.93 -9.96 4.07
CA ILE A 150 13.15 -11.12 3.61
C ILE A 150 12.70 -10.96 2.16
N ARG A 151 12.46 -9.75 1.65
CA ARG A 151 12.18 -9.56 0.21
C ARG A 151 13.34 -9.92 -0.72
N HIS A 152 14.59 -9.83 -0.25
CA HIS A 152 15.78 -10.18 -1.05
C HIS A 152 16.27 -11.62 -0.80
N ILE A 153 15.91 -12.24 0.33
CA ILE A 153 16.47 -13.54 0.76
C ILE A 153 15.41 -14.66 0.83
N SER A 154 14.13 -14.35 0.98
CA SER A 154 13.07 -15.36 1.12
C SER A 154 11.79 -14.89 0.44
N GLY A 155 11.67 -15.22 -0.84
CA GLY A 155 10.56 -14.89 -1.72
C GLY A 155 9.19 -14.97 -1.02
N ILE A 156 8.60 -13.80 -0.79
CA ILE A 156 7.16 -13.66 -0.60
C ILE A 156 6.57 -13.99 -1.97
N LYS A 157 6.18 -15.27 -2.15
CA LYS A 157 5.68 -15.92 -3.37
C LYS A 157 5.83 -15.08 -4.65
N GLU A 158 6.86 -15.36 -5.44
CA GLU A 158 6.88 -14.96 -6.85
C GLU A 158 5.54 -15.32 -7.49
N TRP A 159 5.06 -14.47 -8.41
CA TRP A 159 3.80 -14.72 -9.08
C TRP A 159 3.87 -16.09 -9.74
N SER A 160 2.86 -16.93 -9.50
CA SER A 160 2.73 -18.10 -10.36
C SER A 160 2.48 -17.63 -11.79
N PRO A 161 2.99 -18.33 -12.82
CA PRO A 161 2.70 -18.02 -14.22
C PRO A 161 1.20 -17.89 -14.50
N ALA A 162 0.36 -18.64 -13.76
CA ALA A 162 -1.10 -18.55 -13.84
C ALA A 162 -1.63 -17.19 -13.38
N GLN A 163 -1.11 -16.61 -12.29
CA GLN A 163 -1.51 -15.28 -11.82
C GLN A 163 -1.07 -14.19 -12.78
N GLN A 164 0.12 -14.32 -13.39
CA GLN A 164 0.58 -13.40 -14.44
C GLN A 164 -0.34 -13.49 -15.65
N ALA A 165 -0.69 -14.70 -16.08
CA ALA A 165 -1.61 -14.92 -17.21
C ALA A 165 -3.01 -14.35 -16.96
N ILE A 166 -3.55 -14.45 -15.74
CA ILE A 166 -4.85 -13.86 -15.38
C ILE A 166 -4.80 -12.33 -15.48
N LEU A 167 -3.75 -11.68 -14.97
CA LEU A 167 -3.61 -10.23 -15.11
C LEU A 167 -3.45 -9.83 -16.58
N VAL A 168 -2.63 -10.54 -17.35
CA VAL A 168 -2.44 -10.30 -18.79
C VAL A 168 -3.77 -10.40 -19.51
N ALA A 169 -4.54 -11.46 -19.28
CA ALA A 169 -5.85 -11.67 -19.89
C ALA A 169 -6.80 -10.52 -19.58
N ARG A 170 -6.88 -10.11 -18.30
CA ARG A 170 -7.72 -8.98 -17.88
C ARG A 170 -7.34 -7.67 -18.56
N LEU A 171 -6.05 -7.36 -18.64
CA LEU A 171 -5.58 -6.12 -19.27
C LEU A 171 -5.80 -6.11 -20.80
N VAL A 172 -5.76 -7.29 -21.43
CA VAL A 172 -6.07 -7.45 -22.85
C VAL A 172 -7.57 -7.30 -23.11
N ASP A 173 -8.41 -7.86 -22.24
CA ASP A 173 -9.88 -7.69 -22.30
C ASP A 173 -10.29 -6.21 -22.10
N GLU A 174 -9.53 -5.45 -21.31
CA GLU A 174 -9.66 -3.99 -21.15
C GLU A 174 -9.08 -3.18 -22.34
N GLY A 175 -8.64 -3.85 -23.40
CA GLY A 175 -8.18 -3.24 -24.65
C GLY A 175 -6.73 -2.74 -24.63
N LYS A 176 -5.92 -3.07 -23.61
CA LYS A 176 -4.50 -2.65 -23.56
C LYS A 176 -3.65 -3.50 -24.48
N SER A 177 -2.69 -2.88 -25.17
CA SER A 177 -1.81 -3.62 -26.09
C SER A 177 -0.82 -4.51 -25.33
N PHE A 178 -0.41 -5.62 -25.95
CA PHE A 178 0.59 -6.53 -25.40
C PHE A 178 1.90 -5.83 -24.98
N THR A 179 2.30 -4.78 -25.69
CA THR A 179 3.46 -3.93 -25.37
C THR A 179 3.29 -3.14 -24.07
N GLU A 180 2.09 -2.63 -23.80
CA GLU A 180 1.76 -1.92 -22.56
C GLU A 180 1.66 -2.88 -21.38
N VAL A 181 1.11 -4.07 -21.62
CA VAL A 181 1.03 -5.16 -20.64
C VAL A 181 2.45 -5.62 -20.26
N SER A 182 3.33 -5.81 -21.24
CA SER A 182 4.72 -6.27 -21.02
C SER A 182 5.54 -5.27 -20.21
N LYS A 183 5.40 -3.96 -20.48
CA LYS A 183 6.07 -2.91 -19.69
C LYS A 183 5.60 -2.84 -18.24
N LYS A 184 4.35 -3.24 -17.96
CA LYS A 184 3.77 -3.28 -16.61
C LYS A 184 4.25 -4.47 -15.79
N ILE A 185 4.47 -5.62 -16.44
CA ILE A 185 4.95 -6.84 -15.77
C ILE A 185 6.47 -6.82 -15.59
N ALA A 186 7.23 -6.23 -16.52
CA ALA A 186 8.70 -6.23 -16.47
C ALA A 186 9.33 -5.22 -15.48
N ARG A 187 8.52 -4.43 -14.76
CA ARG A 187 8.99 -3.44 -13.76
C ARG A 187 8.76 -3.87 -12.30
N SER A 188 8.32 -5.11 -12.05
CA SER A 188 8.17 -5.67 -10.70
C SER A 188 9.49 -6.16 -10.11
#